data_AF-A0AAE1R1Z5-F1
#
_entry.id   AF-A0AAE1R1Z5-F1
#
_cell.length_a   1.000
_cell.length_b   1.000
_cell.length_c   1.000
_cell.angle_alpha   90.00
_cell.angle_beta   90.00
_cell.angle_gamma   90.00
#
_symmetry.space_group_name_H-M   'P 1'
#
loop_
_entity.id
_entity.type
_entity.pdbx_description
1 polymer ?
#
loop_
_entity_poly.entity_id
_entity_poly.type
_entity_poly.pdbx_seq_one_letter_code
_entity_poly.pdbx_strand_id
1 'polypeptide(L)'
;MVTARLSREDAKEKGWLLDGYPRTLAQAESLEKLNIRPDIYIVLDVPDEILIDRCVGRRLDPLTGKIYHVTNFPPETEDIKARLITRPDDTEEKVKSCLQIYKQNAEAILPVYSNIMNKVDGNRSKNVVFEEVDSLLSRVQKEEQDARKLDRRGIPTTLNNIPHSREIREYFYTDVLQATQRAVNDGKTRLKIEISIPELNPSTDVYRIGTLMELIRVLALSFADDGKRVKVCIQGSMGEGALAGMPLQLKGSRQILEYMDWGDYGALGTFVNIGSIGGKEVEKQDDLFLLVAPQNAVGNCIIDDMRAMTDAAGNRPVILVNPKLKDLPGSSGLMQTMGRDKRLEYAASFEICYQFRLLYYAGTQYPIMGALRMSYPYPYELYKRVDESSRKEKYVSLATFAKRPSIDEMNDAFEGKSRNQEKKAEGFWGFLSGIL
;
A
#
# COMPACT_ATOMS: atom_id res chain seq x y z
N MET A 1 17.61 -11.53 25.73
CA MET A 1 18.10 -12.86 25.28
C MET A 1 17.58 -13.20 23.89
N VAL A 2 16.26 -13.16 23.64
CA VAL A 2 15.67 -13.41 22.31
C VAL A 2 16.12 -12.37 21.26
N THR A 3 16.06 -11.08 21.59
CA THR A 3 16.49 -9.99 20.71
C THR A 3 17.94 -10.13 20.23
N ALA A 4 18.86 -10.49 21.14
CA ALA A 4 20.27 -10.74 20.82
C ALA A 4 20.47 -11.99 19.94
N ARG A 5 19.55 -12.96 19.96
CA ARG A 5 19.59 -14.12 19.07
C ARG A 5 19.12 -13.78 17.67
N LEU A 6 18.07 -12.95 17.57
CA LEU A 6 17.50 -12.48 16.31
C LEU A 6 18.39 -11.46 15.59
N SER A 7 19.31 -10.79 16.30
CA SER A 7 20.22 -9.82 15.68
C SER A 7 21.41 -10.43 14.93
N ARG A 8 21.60 -11.76 15.00
CA ARG A 8 22.71 -12.48 14.34
C ARG A 8 22.47 -12.58 12.82
N GLU A 9 23.55 -12.67 12.05
CA GLU A 9 23.50 -12.69 10.58
C GLU A 9 22.68 -13.85 10.02
N ASP A 10 22.80 -15.05 10.61
CA ASP A 10 22.03 -16.23 10.18
C ASP A 10 20.51 -15.99 10.25
N ALA A 11 20.04 -15.36 11.34
CA ALA A 11 18.63 -15.04 11.54
C ALA A 11 18.13 -13.92 10.62
N LYS A 12 19.03 -13.00 10.21
CA LYS A 12 18.71 -11.92 9.27
C LYS A 12 18.66 -12.41 7.82
N GLU A 13 19.57 -13.29 7.43
CA GLU A 13 19.68 -13.77 6.06
C GLU A 13 18.73 -14.93 5.75
N LYS A 14 18.56 -15.88 6.69
CA LYS A 14 17.77 -17.10 6.49
C LYS A 14 16.39 -17.04 7.13
N GLY A 15 16.10 -15.97 7.85
CA GLY A 15 14.89 -15.84 8.67
C GLY A 15 15.03 -16.56 10.01
N TRP A 16 13.94 -16.58 10.76
CA TRP A 16 13.91 -17.12 12.12
C TRP A 16 12.60 -17.84 12.41
N LEU A 17 12.67 -18.82 13.31
CA LEU A 17 11.52 -19.51 13.90
C LEU A 17 11.62 -19.33 15.41
N LEU A 18 10.64 -18.64 16.00
CA LEU A 18 10.51 -18.59 17.45
C LEU A 18 9.65 -19.77 17.91
N ASP A 19 10.20 -20.58 18.79
CA ASP A 19 9.50 -21.67 19.44
C ASP A 19 9.34 -21.33 20.93
N GLY A 20 8.10 -21.35 21.41
CA GLY A 20 7.76 -21.10 22.80
C GLY A 20 7.98 -19.66 23.28
N TYR A 21 8.06 -18.67 22.39
CA TYR A 21 8.06 -17.24 22.69
C TYR A 21 7.33 -16.46 21.57
N PRO A 22 6.47 -15.47 21.89
CA PRO A 22 6.10 -14.99 23.21
C PRO A 22 5.11 -15.92 23.95
N ARG A 23 5.15 -15.90 25.29
CA ARG A 23 4.20 -16.62 26.17
C ARG A 23 3.31 -15.71 26.99
N THR A 24 3.55 -14.39 26.97
CA THR A 24 2.72 -13.40 27.67
C THR A 24 2.47 -12.20 26.76
N LEU A 25 1.41 -11.45 27.02
CA LEU A 25 1.10 -10.22 26.29
C LEU A 25 2.25 -9.21 26.32
N ALA A 26 2.86 -8.99 27.49
CA ALA A 26 3.98 -8.06 27.63
C ALA A 26 5.19 -8.45 26.75
N GLN A 27 5.42 -9.75 26.51
CA GLN A 27 6.46 -10.22 25.60
C GLN A 27 6.12 -9.95 24.15
N ALA A 28 4.85 -10.15 23.75
CA ALA A 28 4.37 -9.85 22.41
C ALA A 28 4.45 -8.34 22.11
N GLU A 29 3.98 -7.49 23.03
CA GLU A 29 4.10 -6.03 22.92
C GLU A 29 5.55 -5.56 22.83
N SER A 30 6.46 -6.22 23.56
CA SER A 30 7.88 -5.90 23.49
C SER A 30 8.49 -6.22 22.12
N LEU A 31 8.01 -7.26 21.42
CA LEU A 31 8.45 -7.58 20.06
C LEU A 31 7.92 -6.54 19.06
N GLU A 32 6.63 -6.17 19.17
CA GLU A 32 6.02 -5.12 18.34
C GLU A 32 6.74 -3.77 18.49
N LYS A 33 7.06 -3.35 19.72
CA LYS A 33 7.82 -2.10 19.97
C LYS A 33 9.21 -2.09 19.33
N LEU A 34 9.80 -3.26 19.11
CA LEU A 34 11.10 -3.40 18.46
C LEU A 34 10.99 -3.64 16.95
N ASN A 35 9.77 -3.58 16.39
CA ASN A 35 9.46 -3.92 15.00
C ASN A 35 9.94 -5.33 14.62
N ILE A 36 9.89 -6.28 15.57
CA ILE A 36 10.21 -7.69 15.33
C ILE A 36 8.89 -8.44 15.23
N ARG A 37 8.34 -8.55 14.03
CA ARG A 37 7.05 -9.20 13.78
C ARG A 37 7.22 -10.44 12.91
N PRO A 38 6.60 -11.58 13.24
CA PRO A 38 6.62 -12.76 12.38
C PRO A 38 5.72 -12.57 11.16
N ASP A 39 6.07 -13.23 10.05
CA ASP A 39 5.23 -13.26 8.84
C ASP A 39 4.00 -14.15 9.02
N ILE A 40 4.13 -15.20 9.82
CA ILE A 40 3.07 -16.17 10.14
C ILE A 40 3.14 -16.58 11.60
N TYR A 41 1.97 -16.76 12.22
CA TYR A 41 1.84 -17.30 13.58
C TYR A 41 1.04 -18.60 13.55
N ILE A 42 1.69 -19.74 13.83
CA ILE A 42 1.07 -21.07 13.71
C ILE A 42 0.68 -21.58 15.10
N VAL A 43 -0.59 -21.93 15.26
CA VAL A 43 -1.13 -22.54 16.48
C VAL A 43 -1.47 -24.00 16.20
N LEU A 44 -0.79 -24.92 16.88
CA LEU A 44 -1.15 -26.33 16.86
C LEU A 44 -2.32 -26.56 17.83
N ASP A 45 -3.50 -26.79 17.27
CA ASP A 45 -4.73 -27.03 18.04
C ASP A 45 -4.86 -28.52 18.36
N VAL A 46 -4.91 -28.84 19.64
CA VAL A 46 -5.00 -30.23 20.13
C VAL A 46 -5.92 -30.26 21.36
N PRO A 47 -6.90 -31.17 21.43
CA PRO A 47 -7.74 -31.34 22.60
C PRO A 47 -6.94 -31.60 23.88
N ASP A 48 -7.39 -30.99 24.99
CA ASP A 48 -6.73 -31.08 26.30
C ASP A 48 -6.56 -32.53 26.76
N GLU A 49 -7.57 -33.39 26.56
CA GLU A 49 -7.50 -34.79 27.02
C GLU A 49 -6.35 -35.53 26.34
N ILE A 50 -6.13 -35.24 25.05
CA ILE A 50 -5.06 -35.83 24.26
C ILE A 50 -3.70 -35.29 24.69
N LEU A 51 -3.59 -34.00 25.00
CA LEU A 51 -2.34 -33.40 25.50
C LEU A 51 -1.95 -33.95 26.87
N ILE A 52 -2.93 -34.17 27.75
CA ILE A 52 -2.73 -34.77 29.06
C ILE A 52 -2.22 -36.20 28.91
N ASP A 53 -2.88 -37.04 28.11
CA ASP A 53 -2.45 -38.41 27.83
C ASP A 53 -1.03 -38.44 27.27
N ARG A 54 -0.74 -37.60 26.26
CA ARG A 54 0.60 -37.48 25.64
C ARG A 54 1.70 -37.12 26.64
N CYS A 55 1.41 -36.27 27.63
CA CYS A 55 2.39 -35.86 28.63
C CYS A 55 2.59 -36.94 29.68
N VAL A 56 1.51 -37.49 30.25
CA VAL A 56 1.57 -38.52 31.30
C VAL A 56 2.19 -39.83 30.77
N GLY A 57 1.93 -40.16 29.51
CA GLY A 57 2.50 -41.31 28.82
C GLY A 57 3.95 -41.11 28.33
N ARG A 58 4.54 -39.92 28.47
CA ARG A 58 5.88 -39.61 27.97
C ARG A 58 6.97 -40.27 28.81
N ARG A 59 7.98 -40.81 28.13
CA ARG A 59 9.16 -41.41 28.71
C ARG A 59 10.41 -40.85 28.04
N LEU A 60 11.49 -40.66 28.80
CA LEU A 60 12.76 -40.15 28.32
C LEU A 60 13.84 -41.20 28.53
N ASP A 61 14.59 -41.52 27.49
CA ASP A 61 15.84 -42.27 27.64
C ASP A 61 16.96 -41.32 28.07
N PRO A 62 17.52 -41.47 29.28
CA PRO A 62 18.55 -40.56 29.79
C PRO A 62 19.87 -40.65 29.02
N LEU A 63 20.13 -41.76 28.30
CA LEU A 63 21.38 -41.95 27.56
C LEU A 63 21.34 -41.31 26.17
N THR A 64 20.19 -41.40 25.49
CA THR A 64 20.06 -40.94 24.09
C THR A 64 19.28 -39.63 23.96
N GLY A 65 18.56 -39.22 25.00
CA GLY A 65 17.63 -38.09 24.95
C GLY A 65 16.37 -38.35 24.12
N LYS A 66 16.19 -39.56 23.58
CA LYS A 66 15.00 -39.93 22.81
C LYS A 66 13.76 -39.95 23.68
N ILE A 67 12.66 -39.44 23.13
CA ILE A 67 11.36 -39.41 23.77
C ILE A 67 10.52 -40.58 23.28
N TYR A 68 10.00 -41.37 24.21
CA TYR A 68 9.11 -42.50 24.02
C TYR A 68 7.72 -42.20 24.58
N HIS A 69 6.73 -42.99 24.17
CA HIS A 69 5.38 -42.96 24.73
C HIS A 69 4.91 -44.39 25.04
N VAL A 70 4.25 -44.60 26.18
CA VAL A 70 3.85 -45.95 26.65
C VAL A 70 3.04 -46.71 25.59
N THR A 71 2.14 -46.03 24.89
CA THR A 71 1.25 -46.61 23.87
C THR A 71 1.64 -46.25 22.42
N ASN A 72 1.75 -44.96 22.11
CA ASN A 72 1.90 -44.46 20.74
C ASN A 72 3.31 -44.63 20.13
N PHE A 73 4.36 -44.73 20.96
CA PHE A 73 5.74 -44.91 20.50
C PHE A 73 6.55 -45.68 21.54
N PRO A 74 6.28 -46.99 21.70
CA PRO A 74 6.92 -47.80 22.72
C PRO A 74 8.42 -48.01 22.41
N PRO A 75 9.24 -48.28 23.42
CA PRO A 75 10.67 -48.55 23.24
C PRO A 75 10.93 -49.78 22.37
N GLU A 76 11.97 -49.72 21.54
CA GLU A 76 12.27 -50.78 20.57
C GLU A 76 12.85 -52.06 21.21
N THR A 77 13.39 -51.96 22.42
CA THR A 77 14.00 -53.08 23.17
C THR A 77 13.68 -52.99 24.67
N GLU A 78 13.69 -54.13 25.36
CA GLU A 78 13.45 -54.19 26.81
C GLU A 78 14.56 -53.48 27.61
N ASP A 79 15.79 -53.46 27.11
CA ASP A 79 16.90 -52.71 27.73
C ASP A 79 16.66 -51.20 27.74
N ILE A 80 16.07 -50.67 26.66
CA ILE A 80 15.68 -49.25 26.59
C ILE A 80 14.53 -49.01 27.55
N LYS A 81 13.52 -49.88 27.57
CA LYS A 81 12.34 -49.77 28.43
C LYS A 81 12.68 -49.72 29.92
N ALA A 82 13.63 -50.53 30.37
CA ALA A 82 14.05 -50.61 31.77
C ALA A 82 14.74 -49.33 32.28
N ARG A 83 15.36 -48.54 31.38
CA ARG A 83 16.08 -47.30 31.73
C ARG A 83 15.29 -46.02 31.50
N LEU A 84 14.05 -46.12 30.99
CA LEU A 84 13.21 -44.95 30.75
C LEU A 84 12.81 -44.25 32.05
N ILE A 85 12.89 -42.94 32.06
CA ILE A 85 12.44 -42.10 33.18
C ILE A 85 11.27 -41.21 32.77
N THR A 86 10.43 -40.85 33.73
CA THR A 86 9.36 -39.85 33.55
C THR A 86 9.87 -38.49 34.01
N ARG A 87 9.45 -37.40 33.36
CA ARG A 87 9.80 -36.06 33.84
C ARG A 87 8.99 -35.72 35.09
N PRO A 88 9.56 -34.96 36.05
CA PRO A 88 8.86 -34.57 37.27
C PRO A 88 7.63 -33.68 37.02
N ASP A 89 7.53 -33.07 35.83
CA ASP A 89 6.43 -32.18 35.44
C ASP A 89 5.31 -32.87 34.64
N ASP A 90 5.47 -34.15 34.32
CA ASP A 90 4.52 -34.92 33.51
C ASP A 90 3.39 -35.56 34.35
N THR A 91 3.04 -34.95 35.50
CA THR A 91 1.88 -35.36 36.31
C THR A 91 0.61 -34.71 35.80
N GLU A 92 -0.52 -35.42 35.86
CA GLU A 92 -1.80 -34.93 35.35
C GLU A 92 -2.19 -33.56 35.93
N GLU A 93 -2.04 -33.39 37.24
CA GLU A 93 -2.34 -32.13 37.95
C GLU A 93 -1.50 -30.96 37.43
N LYS A 94 -0.19 -31.17 37.23
CA LYS A 94 0.72 -30.15 36.71
C LYS A 94 0.41 -29.81 35.26
N VAL A 95 0.15 -30.83 34.43
CA VAL A 95 -0.18 -30.63 33.00
C VAL A 95 -1.49 -29.83 32.87
N LYS A 96 -2.53 -30.15 33.65
CA LYS A 96 -3.78 -29.38 33.68
C LYS A 96 -3.55 -27.92 34.09
N SER A 97 -2.77 -27.70 35.15
CA SER A 97 -2.43 -26.33 35.60
C SER A 97 -1.68 -25.55 34.52
N CYS A 98 -0.70 -26.18 33.86
CA CYS A 98 0.04 -25.56 32.77
C CYS A 98 -0.85 -25.22 31.56
N LEU A 99 -1.76 -26.12 31.18
CA LEU A 99 -2.72 -25.87 30.09
C LEU A 99 -3.64 -24.69 30.40
N GLN A 100 -4.11 -24.56 31.64
CA GLN A 100 -4.94 -23.43 32.06
C GLN A 100 -4.18 -22.10 31.95
N ILE A 101 -2.94 -22.05 32.43
CA ILE A 101 -2.08 -20.85 32.33
C ILE A 101 -1.78 -20.52 30.85
N TYR A 102 -1.53 -21.55 30.03
CA TYR A 102 -1.32 -21.36 28.60
C TYR A 102 -2.54 -20.74 27.93
N LYS A 103 -3.75 -21.25 28.18
CA LYS A 103 -4.99 -20.72 27.58
C LYS A 103 -5.22 -19.26 27.94
N GLN A 104 -5.09 -18.90 29.21
CA GLN A 104 -5.23 -17.52 29.67
C GLN A 104 -4.26 -16.57 28.95
N ASN A 105 -3.00 -16.98 28.81
CA ASN A 105 -2.01 -16.18 28.12
C ASN A 105 -2.20 -16.14 26.60
N ALA A 106 -2.58 -17.26 25.99
CA ALA A 106 -2.86 -17.35 24.57
C ALA A 106 -4.03 -16.44 24.19
N GLU A 107 -5.10 -16.41 24.99
CA GLU A 107 -6.22 -15.49 24.84
C GLU A 107 -5.79 -14.02 24.89
N ALA A 108 -4.84 -13.68 25.77
CA ALA A 108 -4.31 -12.32 25.86
C ALA A 108 -3.41 -11.95 24.66
N ILE A 109 -2.74 -12.91 24.02
CA ILE A 109 -1.85 -12.69 22.87
C ILE A 109 -2.65 -12.65 21.54
N LEU A 110 -3.81 -13.31 21.48
CA LEU A 110 -4.65 -13.42 20.28
C LEU A 110 -4.83 -12.08 19.53
N PRO A 111 -5.17 -10.96 20.17
CA PRO A 111 -5.41 -9.70 19.47
C PRO A 111 -4.17 -9.16 18.74
N VAL A 112 -2.96 -9.47 19.21
CA VAL A 112 -1.69 -8.96 18.64
C VAL A 112 -1.37 -9.61 17.30
N TYR A 113 -1.65 -10.92 17.17
CA TYR A 113 -1.28 -11.72 16.00
C TYR A 113 -2.47 -12.30 15.24
N SER A 114 -3.69 -11.85 15.53
CA SER A 114 -4.93 -12.38 14.92
C SER A 114 -4.92 -12.34 13.39
N ASN A 115 -4.30 -11.31 12.80
CA ASN A 115 -4.21 -11.11 11.36
C ASN A 115 -3.23 -12.06 10.63
N ILE A 116 -2.31 -12.67 11.36
CA ILE A 116 -1.29 -13.60 10.80
C ILE A 116 -1.40 -15.00 11.41
N MET A 117 -2.42 -15.23 12.24
CA MET A 117 -2.62 -16.48 12.96
C MET A 117 -3.28 -17.54 12.07
N ASN A 118 -2.68 -18.73 12.04
CA ASN A 118 -3.22 -19.90 11.37
C ASN A 118 -3.27 -21.06 12.36
N LYS A 119 -4.46 -21.65 12.53
CA LYS A 119 -4.65 -22.84 13.37
C LYS A 119 -4.47 -24.10 12.53
N VAL A 120 -3.69 -25.05 13.02
CA VAL A 120 -3.40 -26.34 12.38
C VAL A 120 -3.79 -27.45 13.36
N ASP A 121 -4.52 -28.45 12.90
CA ASP A 121 -4.93 -29.59 13.73
C ASP A 121 -3.72 -30.48 14.06
N GLY A 122 -3.21 -30.35 15.30
CA GLY A 122 -2.07 -31.10 15.82
C GLY A 122 -2.41 -32.52 16.30
N ASN A 123 -3.66 -32.97 16.14
CA ASN A 123 -4.06 -34.34 16.43
C ASN A 123 -3.85 -35.30 15.25
N ARG A 124 -3.50 -34.78 14.07
CA ARG A 124 -3.22 -35.57 12.87
C ARG A 124 -1.82 -36.21 12.92
N SER A 125 -1.52 -37.08 11.96
CA SER A 125 -0.20 -37.71 11.86
C SER A 125 0.89 -36.67 11.54
N LYS A 126 2.13 -36.94 11.96
CA LYS A 126 3.26 -36.00 11.81
C LYS A 126 3.44 -35.50 10.37
N ASN A 127 3.34 -36.40 9.39
CA ASN A 127 3.53 -36.05 7.98
C ASN A 127 2.43 -35.10 7.48
N VAL A 128 1.19 -35.35 7.89
CA VAL A 128 0.05 -34.53 7.49
C VAL A 128 0.10 -33.14 8.09
N VAL A 129 0.45 -33.03 9.38
CA VAL A 129 0.69 -31.74 10.04
C VAL A 129 1.84 -30.99 9.37
N PHE A 130 2.91 -31.70 9.01
CA PHE A 130 4.07 -31.13 8.31
C PHE A 130 3.69 -30.58 6.93
N GLU A 131 2.96 -31.36 6.12
CA GLU A 131 2.48 -30.93 4.80
C GLU A 131 1.56 -29.71 4.88
N GLU A 132 0.70 -29.63 5.89
CA GLU A 132 -0.18 -28.49 6.12
C GLU A 132 0.60 -27.22 6.46
N VAL A 133 1.58 -27.33 7.37
CA VAL A 133 2.49 -26.23 7.71
C VAL A 133 3.34 -25.81 6.51
N ASP A 134 3.87 -26.75 5.74
CA ASP A 134 4.65 -26.48 4.54
C ASP A 134 3.84 -25.75 3.47
N SER A 135 2.56 -26.13 3.30
CA SER A 135 1.61 -25.44 2.42
C SER A 135 1.38 -23.99 2.85
N LEU A 136 1.18 -23.75 4.15
CA LEU A 136 1.00 -22.41 4.70
C LEU A 136 2.24 -21.53 4.50
N LEU A 137 3.44 -22.07 4.77
CA LEU A 137 4.71 -21.38 4.56
C LEU A 137 4.94 -21.07 3.07
N SER A 138 4.63 -22.02 2.18
CA SER A 138 4.73 -21.84 0.73
C SER A 138 3.79 -20.74 0.22
N ARG A 139 2.58 -20.63 0.80
CA ARG A 139 1.64 -19.54 0.47
C ARG A 139 2.22 -18.19 0.84
N VAL A 140 2.75 -18.04 2.05
CA VAL A 140 3.37 -16.80 2.53
C VAL A 140 4.58 -16.44 1.67
N GLN A 141 5.44 -17.41 1.34
CA GLN A 141 6.56 -17.17 0.43
C GLN A 141 6.11 -16.74 -0.96
N LYS A 142 5.00 -17.29 -1.47
CA LYS A 142 4.46 -16.90 -2.77
C LYS A 142 3.84 -15.50 -2.72
N GLU A 143 3.08 -15.17 -1.69
CA GLU A 143 2.56 -13.83 -1.45
C GLU A 143 3.69 -12.81 -1.31
N GLU A 144 4.76 -13.15 -0.59
CA GLU A 144 5.94 -12.32 -0.47
C GLU A 144 6.73 -12.23 -1.78
N GLN A 145 6.85 -13.32 -2.55
CA GLN A 145 7.47 -13.30 -3.87
C GLN A 145 6.65 -12.54 -4.91
N ASP A 146 5.33 -12.60 -4.83
CA ASP A 146 4.42 -11.87 -5.70
C ASP A 146 4.38 -10.40 -5.29
N ALA A 147 4.43 -10.08 -3.99
CA ALA A 147 4.66 -8.73 -3.48
C ALA A 147 6.06 -8.20 -3.86
N ARG A 148 7.11 -9.03 -3.81
CA ARG A 148 8.48 -8.69 -4.26
C ARG A 148 8.61 -8.64 -5.79
N LYS A 149 7.78 -9.36 -6.54
CA LYS A 149 7.63 -9.24 -8.01
C LYS A 149 6.83 -7.99 -8.38
N LEU A 150 5.84 -7.61 -7.58
CA LEU A 150 5.16 -6.33 -7.67
C LEU A 150 6.13 -5.18 -7.29
N ASP A 151 7.05 -5.45 -6.35
CA ASP A 151 8.16 -4.58 -5.94
C ASP A 151 9.39 -4.66 -6.88
N ARG A 152 9.33 -5.49 -7.95
CA ARG A 152 10.18 -5.26 -9.13
C ARG A 152 9.61 -4.08 -9.90
N ARG A 153 9.78 -2.87 -9.35
CA ARG A 153 9.73 -1.53 -9.96
C ARG A 153 9.49 -1.56 -11.46
N GLY A 154 8.28 -1.88 -11.85
CA GLY A 154 7.99 -2.36 -13.19
C GLY A 154 6.56 -2.02 -13.46
N ILE A 155 6.35 -1.36 -14.59
CA ILE A 155 5.03 -0.91 -14.97
C ILE A 155 4.31 -2.09 -15.64
N PRO A 156 3.01 -2.31 -15.34
CA PRO A 156 2.22 -3.34 -16.02
C PRO A 156 2.31 -3.21 -17.54
N THR A 157 2.20 -4.34 -18.21
CA THR A 157 2.18 -4.41 -19.68
C THR A 157 0.75 -4.35 -20.18
N THR A 158 0.58 -4.24 -21.50
CA THR A 158 -0.71 -4.14 -22.21
C THR A 158 -1.50 -2.88 -21.85
N LEU A 159 -0.80 -1.76 -21.61
CA LEU A 159 -1.44 -0.49 -21.25
C LEU A 159 -2.25 0.17 -22.37
N ASN A 160 -2.13 -0.34 -23.60
CA ASN A 160 -2.98 0.02 -24.73
C ASN A 160 -4.37 -0.63 -24.68
N ASN A 161 -4.57 -1.69 -23.89
CA ASN A 161 -5.86 -2.38 -23.78
C ASN A 161 -6.77 -1.58 -22.84
N ILE A 162 -7.78 -0.93 -23.41
CA ILE A 162 -8.75 -0.14 -22.64
C ILE A 162 -10.16 -0.71 -22.88
N PRO A 163 -10.96 -1.00 -21.83
CA PRO A 163 -10.64 -0.81 -20.42
C PRO A 163 -9.50 -1.70 -19.92
N HIS A 164 -8.77 -1.20 -18.91
CA HIS A 164 -7.72 -1.97 -18.26
C HIS A 164 -8.32 -3.15 -17.50
N SER A 165 -7.60 -4.28 -17.49
CA SER A 165 -7.99 -5.43 -16.70
C SER A 165 -8.04 -5.07 -15.22
N ARG A 166 -8.77 -5.86 -14.42
CA ARG A 166 -8.82 -5.69 -12.97
C ARG A 166 -7.42 -5.73 -12.35
N GLU A 167 -6.58 -6.65 -12.81
CA GLU A 167 -5.19 -6.80 -12.35
C GLU A 167 -4.35 -5.52 -12.59
N ILE A 168 -4.49 -4.88 -13.76
CA ILE A 168 -3.79 -3.62 -14.08
C ILE A 168 -4.29 -2.49 -13.18
N ARG A 169 -5.62 -2.40 -12.96
CA ARG A 169 -6.20 -1.41 -12.05
C ARG A 169 -5.70 -1.62 -10.61
N GLU A 170 -5.72 -2.86 -10.12
CA GLU A 170 -5.24 -3.23 -8.79
C GLU A 170 -3.76 -2.91 -8.58
N TYR A 171 -2.91 -3.09 -9.62
CA TYR A 171 -1.53 -2.62 -9.59
C TYR A 171 -1.46 -1.12 -9.27
N PHE A 172 -2.18 -0.29 -10.05
CA PHE A 172 -2.13 1.16 -9.85
C PHE A 172 -2.73 1.59 -8.51
N TYR A 173 -3.78 0.93 -8.05
CA TYR A 173 -4.39 1.21 -6.75
C TYR A 173 -3.43 0.91 -5.60
N THR A 174 -2.76 -0.25 -5.66
CA THR A 174 -1.76 -0.67 -4.67
C THR A 174 -0.57 0.28 -4.66
N ASP A 175 -0.06 0.65 -5.84
CA ASP A 175 1.12 1.51 -5.97
C ASP A 175 0.86 2.93 -5.45
N VAL A 176 -0.30 3.51 -5.79
CA VAL A 176 -0.74 4.80 -5.26
C VAL A 176 -0.94 4.72 -3.74
N LEU A 177 -1.59 3.66 -3.24
CA LEU A 177 -1.83 3.45 -1.81
C LEU A 177 -0.53 3.41 -1.02
N GLN A 178 0.42 2.56 -1.42
CA GLN A 178 1.71 2.41 -0.74
C GLN A 178 2.51 3.72 -0.73
N ALA A 179 2.57 4.43 -1.86
CA ALA A 179 3.26 5.71 -1.94
C ALA A 179 2.63 6.75 -1.00
N THR A 180 1.31 6.75 -0.91
CA THR A 180 0.55 7.67 -0.06
C THR A 180 0.72 7.34 1.43
N GLN A 181 0.62 6.05 1.80
CA GLN A 181 0.85 5.60 3.18
C GLN A 181 2.26 5.94 3.66
N ARG A 182 3.30 5.67 2.85
CA ARG A 182 4.68 6.02 3.18
C ARG A 182 4.84 7.52 3.42
N ALA A 183 4.28 8.35 2.53
CA ALA A 183 4.36 9.80 2.68
C ALA A 183 3.62 10.32 3.93
N VAL A 184 2.42 9.80 4.20
CA VAL A 184 1.64 10.16 5.40
C VAL A 184 2.34 9.73 6.68
N ASN A 185 2.90 8.51 6.71
CA ASN A 185 3.62 7.98 7.87
C ASN A 185 4.92 8.75 8.15
N ASP A 186 5.55 9.31 7.12
CA ASP A 186 6.68 10.25 7.24
C ASP A 186 6.26 11.66 7.70
N GLY A 187 4.99 11.87 8.05
CA GLY A 187 4.46 13.13 8.58
C GLY A 187 4.17 14.19 7.52
N LYS A 188 4.06 13.81 6.24
CA LYS A 188 3.71 14.75 5.17
C LYS A 188 2.22 15.09 5.22
N THR A 189 1.92 16.39 5.20
CA THR A 189 0.55 16.89 5.40
C THR A 189 -0.10 17.43 4.14
N ARG A 190 0.67 17.91 3.15
CA ARG A 190 0.15 18.42 1.88
C ARG A 190 0.67 17.57 0.73
N LEU A 191 -0.16 16.62 0.30
CA LEU A 191 0.22 15.60 -0.66
C LEU A 191 -0.58 15.68 -1.95
N LYS A 192 0.02 15.22 -3.05
CA LYS A 192 -0.59 15.19 -4.36
C LYS A 192 -0.27 13.89 -5.09
N ILE A 193 -1.33 13.29 -5.66
CA ILE A 193 -1.31 12.11 -6.51
C ILE A 193 -1.65 12.56 -7.94
N GLU A 194 -0.73 12.33 -8.88
CA GLU A 194 -0.91 12.61 -10.32
C GLU A 194 -0.89 11.30 -11.12
N ILE A 195 -2.03 10.63 -11.27
CA ILE A 195 -2.17 9.40 -12.06
C ILE A 195 -2.91 9.68 -13.37
N SER A 196 -2.19 9.56 -14.49
CA SER A 196 -2.70 9.85 -15.84
C SER A 196 -2.64 8.61 -16.74
N ILE A 197 -3.39 7.57 -16.37
CA ILE A 197 -3.72 6.45 -17.26
C ILE A 197 -4.89 6.84 -18.18
N PRO A 198 -5.07 6.21 -19.36
CA PRO A 198 -6.12 6.57 -20.30
C PRO A 198 -7.53 6.66 -19.69
N GLU A 199 -7.91 5.69 -18.85
CA GLU A 199 -9.21 5.69 -18.16
C GLU A 199 -9.43 6.88 -17.22
N LEU A 200 -8.34 7.44 -16.69
CA LEU A 200 -8.37 8.57 -15.76
C LEU A 200 -8.07 9.90 -16.45
N ASN A 201 -7.87 9.89 -17.78
CA ASN A 201 -7.60 11.10 -18.54
C ASN A 201 -8.89 11.66 -19.17
N PRO A 202 -9.47 12.72 -18.59
CA PRO A 202 -10.70 13.33 -19.09
C PRO A 202 -10.55 14.08 -20.43
N SER A 203 -9.34 14.22 -20.95
CA SER A 203 -9.09 14.74 -22.30
C SER A 203 -9.10 13.63 -23.36
N THR A 204 -9.37 12.38 -22.97
CA THR A 204 -9.45 11.24 -23.88
C THR A 204 -10.87 10.69 -23.91
N ASP A 205 -11.25 10.06 -25.03
CA ASP A 205 -12.60 9.53 -25.23
C ASP A 205 -12.97 8.39 -24.27
N VAL A 206 -11.97 7.80 -23.58
CA VAL A 206 -12.13 6.60 -22.75
C VAL A 206 -12.16 6.90 -21.25
N TYR A 207 -12.50 8.14 -20.89
CA TYR A 207 -12.60 8.55 -19.49
C TYR A 207 -13.67 7.76 -18.72
N ARG A 208 -13.26 7.12 -17.63
CA ARG A 208 -14.10 6.33 -16.72
C ARG A 208 -13.98 6.87 -15.30
N ILE A 209 -14.93 7.71 -14.91
CA ILE A 209 -14.98 8.25 -13.54
C ILE A 209 -15.03 7.15 -12.47
N GLY A 210 -15.65 6.00 -12.76
CA GLY A 210 -15.71 4.85 -11.86
C GLY A 210 -14.33 4.35 -11.44
N THR A 211 -13.36 4.29 -12.37
CA THR A 211 -11.96 3.89 -12.08
C THR A 211 -11.32 4.82 -11.05
N LEU A 212 -11.65 6.13 -11.09
CA LEU A 212 -11.17 7.10 -10.11
C LEU A 212 -11.82 6.87 -8.75
N MET A 213 -13.14 6.65 -8.72
CA MET A 213 -13.86 6.42 -7.47
C MET A 213 -13.42 5.11 -6.80
N GLU A 214 -13.12 4.07 -7.56
CA GLU A 214 -12.52 2.83 -7.05
C GLU A 214 -11.16 3.09 -6.37
N LEU A 215 -10.28 3.89 -6.98
CA LEU A 215 -9.02 4.29 -6.36
C LEU A 215 -9.25 5.05 -5.04
N ILE A 216 -10.20 6.00 -5.03
CA ILE A 216 -10.57 6.75 -3.82
C ILE A 216 -11.07 5.82 -2.73
N ARG A 217 -11.92 4.84 -3.08
CA ARG A 217 -12.41 3.82 -2.15
C ARG A 217 -11.25 3.02 -1.55
N VAL A 218 -10.32 2.53 -2.37
CA VAL A 218 -9.16 1.76 -1.88
C VAL A 218 -8.33 2.57 -0.89
N LEU A 219 -8.05 3.83 -1.21
CA LEU A 219 -7.31 4.73 -0.32
C LEU A 219 -8.05 4.96 0.99
N ALA A 220 -9.33 5.32 0.93
CA ALA A 220 -10.12 5.64 2.11
C ALA A 220 -10.34 4.42 3.02
N LEU A 221 -10.65 3.25 2.46
CA LEU A 221 -10.79 2.02 3.25
C LEU A 221 -9.49 1.62 3.91
N SER A 222 -8.36 1.66 3.19
CA SER A 222 -7.09 1.27 3.79
C SER A 222 -6.70 2.17 4.97
N PHE A 223 -6.96 3.49 4.90
CA PHE A 223 -6.73 4.36 6.05
C PHE A 223 -7.77 4.17 7.16
N ALA A 224 -9.02 3.82 6.82
CA ALA A 224 -10.05 3.50 7.80
C ALA A 224 -9.75 2.20 8.56
N ASP A 225 -9.18 1.19 7.88
CA ASP A 225 -8.74 -0.07 8.49
C ASP A 225 -7.58 0.17 9.47
N ASP A 226 -6.76 1.21 9.26
CA ASP A 226 -5.77 1.72 10.22
C ASP A 226 -6.40 2.53 11.38
N GLY A 227 -7.73 2.61 11.44
CA GLY A 227 -8.49 3.32 12.47
C GLY A 227 -8.65 4.83 12.25
N LYS A 228 -8.25 5.37 11.10
CA LYS A 228 -8.35 6.81 10.80
C LYS A 228 -9.74 7.18 10.30
N ARG A 229 -10.24 8.36 10.68
CA ARG A 229 -11.43 8.97 10.12
C ARG A 229 -11.08 9.74 8.85
N VAL A 230 -11.55 9.26 7.71
CA VAL A 230 -11.25 9.80 6.38
C VAL A 230 -12.42 10.61 5.85
N LYS A 231 -12.17 11.87 5.49
CA LYS A 231 -13.12 12.72 4.78
C LYS A 231 -12.81 12.70 3.29
N VAL A 232 -13.70 12.12 2.49
CA VAL A 232 -13.63 12.15 1.02
C VAL A 232 -14.37 13.39 0.51
N CYS A 233 -13.63 14.35 -0.01
CA CYS A 233 -14.13 15.66 -0.41
C CYS A 233 -14.22 15.76 -1.93
N ILE A 234 -15.41 16.09 -2.42
CA ILE A 234 -15.67 16.35 -3.83
C ILE A 234 -15.98 17.83 -3.99
N GLN A 235 -15.54 18.44 -5.08
CA GLN A 235 -15.90 19.82 -5.39
C GLN A 235 -17.42 20.01 -5.37
N GLY A 236 -17.93 21.03 -4.66
CA GLY A 236 -19.35 21.36 -4.62
C GLY A 236 -19.81 22.17 -5.83
N SER A 237 -21.05 22.66 -5.79
CA SER A 237 -21.51 23.69 -6.73
C SER A 237 -20.72 24.99 -6.51
N MET A 238 -20.25 25.59 -7.59
CA MET A 238 -19.40 26.78 -7.56
C MET A 238 -20.24 28.07 -7.70
N GLY A 239 -20.64 28.67 -6.58
CA GLY A 239 -21.29 29.99 -6.52
C GLY A 239 -22.80 29.99 -6.24
N GLU A 240 -23.40 31.19 -6.12
CA GLU A 240 -24.86 31.43 -6.04
C GLU A 240 -25.38 31.98 -7.38
N GLY A 241 -26.44 31.38 -7.94
CA GLY A 241 -27.12 31.87 -9.16
C GLY A 241 -27.15 30.89 -10.35
N ALA A 242 -27.84 31.26 -11.43
CA ALA A 242 -28.15 30.38 -12.59
C ALA A 242 -26.93 29.94 -13.44
N LEU A 243 -25.75 30.52 -13.21
CA LEU A 243 -24.49 30.20 -13.90
C LEU A 243 -23.51 29.41 -13.01
N ALA A 244 -23.90 29.07 -11.77
CA ALA A 244 -23.12 28.22 -10.88
C ALA A 244 -23.21 26.76 -11.34
N GLY A 245 -22.15 26.24 -11.94
CA GLY A 245 -22.08 24.87 -12.44
C GLY A 245 -20.88 24.12 -11.90
N MET A 246 -21.10 22.87 -11.46
CA MET A 246 -20.03 21.91 -11.22
C MET A 246 -19.38 21.51 -12.56
N PRO A 247 -18.06 21.27 -12.62
CA PRO A 247 -17.44 20.70 -13.81
C PRO A 247 -18.17 19.42 -14.25
N LEU A 248 -18.54 19.33 -15.54
CA LEU A 248 -19.34 18.23 -16.07
C LEU A 248 -18.74 16.84 -15.75
N GLN A 249 -17.40 16.77 -15.72
CA GLN A 249 -16.63 15.56 -15.42
C GLN A 249 -16.81 15.04 -13.98
N LEU A 250 -17.26 15.89 -13.05
CA LEU A 250 -17.50 15.56 -11.66
C LEU A 250 -18.99 15.43 -11.34
N LYS A 251 -19.87 15.76 -12.30
CA LYS A 251 -21.32 15.66 -12.11
C LYS A 251 -21.69 14.20 -11.83
N GLY A 252 -22.39 13.95 -10.72
CA GLY A 252 -22.78 12.61 -10.27
C GLY A 252 -21.70 11.82 -9.52
N SER A 253 -20.46 12.31 -9.45
CA SER A 253 -19.38 11.63 -8.68
C SER A 253 -19.75 11.44 -7.20
N ARG A 254 -20.46 12.41 -6.62
CA ARG A 254 -21.00 12.32 -5.25
C ARG A 254 -21.98 11.15 -5.10
N GLN A 255 -22.95 11.03 -6.01
CA GLN A 255 -23.91 9.92 -6.00
C GLN A 255 -23.18 8.59 -6.16
N ILE A 256 -22.19 8.50 -7.05
CA ILE A 256 -21.41 7.27 -7.22
C ILE A 256 -20.74 6.86 -5.90
N LEU A 257 -20.12 7.79 -5.18
CA LEU A 257 -19.50 7.49 -3.88
C LEU A 257 -20.53 7.14 -2.81
N GLU A 258 -21.71 7.78 -2.80
CA GLU A 258 -22.79 7.48 -1.84
C GLU A 258 -23.42 6.09 -2.08
N TYR A 259 -23.47 5.61 -3.32
CA TYR A 259 -24.00 4.28 -3.67
C TYR A 259 -22.93 3.18 -3.80
N MET A 260 -21.65 3.54 -3.66
CA MET A 260 -20.54 2.57 -3.70
C MET A 260 -20.54 1.70 -2.45
N ASP A 261 -20.01 0.48 -2.55
CA ASP A 261 -20.19 -0.48 -1.46
C ASP A 261 -19.39 -0.22 -0.17
N TRP A 262 -18.20 0.38 -0.07
CA TRP A 262 -17.52 0.64 1.25
C TRP A 262 -17.32 -0.52 2.26
N GLY A 263 -17.74 -1.77 1.99
CA GLY A 263 -17.48 -2.94 2.82
C GLY A 263 -18.52 -3.24 3.90
N ASP A 264 -18.46 -4.46 4.43
CA ASP A 264 -19.54 -5.08 5.23
C ASP A 264 -19.67 -4.55 6.68
N TYR A 265 -18.68 -3.79 7.16
CA TYR A 265 -18.65 -3.29 8.55
C TYR A 265 -19.24 -1.88 8.71
N GLY A 266 -19.85 -1.31 7.67
CA GLY A 266 -20.43 0.04 7.73
C GLY A 266 -19.37 1.13 7.85
N ALA A 267 -18.29 1.02 7.05
CA ALA A 267 -17.20 2.00 7.03
C ALA A 267 -17.70 3.42 6.75
N LEU A 268 -18.64 3.55 5.81
CA LEU A 268 -19.29 4.82 5.47
C LEU A 268 -20.17 5.31 6.64
N GLY A 269 -19.98 6.56 7.04
CA GLY A 269 -20.65 7.18 8.19
C GLY A 269 -19.92 6.94 9.52
N THR A 270 -19.13 5.87 9.63
CA THR A 270 -18.37 5.55 10.85
C THR A 270 -16.94 6.07 10.77
N PHE A 271 -16.20 5.65 9.73
CA PHE A 271 -14.80 5.98 9.49
C PHE A 271 -14.60 6.79 8.21
N VAL A 272 -15.45 6.60 7.20
CA VAL A 272 -15.40 7.34 5.95
C VAL A 272 -16.61 8.26 5.83
N ASN A 273 -16.38 9.55 5.59
CA ASN A 273 -17.44 10.54 5.38
C ASN A 273 -17.27 11.26 4.05
N ILE A 274 -18.38 11.53 3.34
CA ILE A 274 -18.35 12.24 2.04
C ILE A 274 -18.78 13.69 2.24
N GLY A 275 -17.89 14.62 1.89
CA GLY A 275 -18.10 16.06 2.06
C GLY A 275 -17.80 16.87 0.80
N SER A 276 -17.92 18.19 0.93
CA SER A 276 -17.45 19.12 -0.09
C SER A 276 -16.01 19.59 0.18
N ILE A 277 -15.38 20.22 -0.81
CA ILE A 277 -14.09 20.91 -0.61
C ILE A 277 -14.38 22.28 0.02
N GLY A 278 -13.80 22.55 1.19
CA GLY A 278 -13.91 23.84 1.88
C GLY A 278 -13.70 23.74 3.39
N GLY A 279 -13.25 24.82 4.03
CA GLY A 279 -12.91 24.82 5.47
C GLY A 279 -14.05 24.45 6.42
N LYS A 280 -15.31 24.67 6.02
CA LYS A 280 -16.49 24.32 6.82
C LYS A 280 -16.75 22.81 6.92
N GLU A 281 -16.17 22.03 6.02
CA GLU A 281 -16.34 20.58 5.93
C GLU A 281 -15.34 19.81 6.80
N VAL A 282 -14.44 20.53 7.47
CA VAL A 282 -13.38 19.98 8.32
C VAL A 282 -13.90 19.85 9.76
N GLU A 283 -14.14 18.61 10.20
CA GLU A 283 -14.57 18.33 11.56
C GLU A 283 -13.36 18.00 12.45
N LYS A 284 -13.49 18.14 13.78
CA LYS A 284 -12.39 17.85 14.72
C LYS A 284 -12.01 16.37 14.76
N GLN A 285 -12.98 15.49 14.50
CA GLN A 285 -12.76 14.04 14.49
C GLN A 285 -12.09 13.53 13.21
N ASP A 286 -12.08 14.29 12.12
CA ASP A 286 -11.48 13.83 10.87
C ASP A 286 -9.95 13.81 11.01
N ASP A 287 -9.31 12.71 10.59
CA ASP A 287 -7.86 12.53 10.67
C ASP A 287 -7.17 12.83 9.33
N LEU A 288 -7.87 12.66 8.20
CA LEU A 288 -7.30 12.74 6.85
C LEU A 288 -8.34 13.16 5.81
N PHE A 289 -7.93 13.96 4.83
CA PHE A 289 -8.80 14.51 3.77
C PHE A 289 -8.33 14.06 2.38
N LEU A 290 -9.22 13.42 1.61
CA LEU A 290 -9.00 13.05 0.21
C LEU A 290 -9.79 13.99 -0.70
N LEU A 291 -9.12 14.88 -1.42
CA LEU A 291 -9.75 15.82 -2.34
C LEU A 291 -9.76 15.25 -3.76
N VAL A 292 -10.94 14.92 -4.25
CA VAL A 292 -11.12 14.20 -5.51
C VAL A 292 -11.17 15.18 -6.69
N ALA A 293 -10.14 15.13 -7.52
CA ALA A 293 -9.99 15.87 -8.78
C ALA A 293 -10.43 17.34 -8.72
N PRO A 294 -9.94 18.16 -7.77
CA PRO A 294 -10.33 19.57 -7.68
C PRO A 294 -9.92 20.33 -8.94
N GLN A 295 -10.83 21.17 -9.48
CA GLN A 295 -10.61 21.90 -10.73
C GLN A 295 -11.02 23.38 -10.60
N ASN A 296 -10.22 24.27 -11.20
CA ASN A 296 -10.66 25.64 -11.42
C ASN A 296 -11.79 25.68 -12.45
N ALA A 297 -12.74 26.61 -12.28
CA ALA A 297 -13.77 26.92 -13.26
C ALA A 297 -13.64 28.39 -13.71
N VAL A 298 -14.24 28.72 -14.86
CA VAL A 298 -14.30 30.12 -15.32
C VAL A 298 -15.06 30.95 -14.30
N GLY A 299 -14.41 31.95 -13.71
CA GLY A 299 -15.01 32.83 -12.70
C GLY A 299 -15.05 32.27 -11.27
N ASN A 300 -14.59 31.03 -11.02
CA ASN A 300 -14.49 30.47 -9.67
C ASN A 300 -13.21 29.64 -9.49
N CYS A 301 -12.43 29.97 -8.46
CA CYS A 301 -11.15 29.33 -8.18
C CYS A 301 -11.23 28.43 -6.95
N ILE A 302 -11.07 27.12 -7.14
CA ILE A 302 -11.13 26.12 -6.06
C ILE A 302 -9.99 26.28 -5.03
N ILE A 303 -8.95 27.04 -5.38
CA ILE A 303 -7.76 27.20 -4.54
C ILE A 303 -8.08 27.86 -3.20
N ASP A 304 -9.03 28.79 -3.15
CA ASP A 304 -9.40 29.45 -1.90
C ASP A 304 -10.14 28.51 -0.95
N ASP A 305 -11.05 27.66 -1.47
CA ASP A 305 -11.70 26.60 -0.70
C ASP A 305 -10.69 25.57 -0.20
N MET A 306 -9.75 25.17 -1.06
CA MET A 306 -8.66 24.28 -0.69
C MET A 306 -7.80 24.88 0.43
N ARG A 307 -7.47 26.17 0.36
CA ARG A 307 -6.67 26.86 1.38
C ARG A 307 -7.41 26.87 2.71
N ALA A 308 -8.69 27.26 2.70
CA ALA A 308 -9.53 27.24 3.89
C ALA A 308 -9.60 25.83 4.52
N MET A 309 -9.67 24.79 3.69
CA MET A 309 -9.63 23.40 4.14
C MET A 309 -8.28 23.00 4.73
N THR A 310 -7.16 23.36 4.09
CA THR A 310 -5.83 23.06 4.66
C THR A 310 -5.57 23.82 5.97
N ASP A 311 -6.05 25.06 6.07
CA ASP A 311 -5.88 25.86 7.28
C ASP A 311 -6.70 25.28 8.44
N ALA A 312 -7.94 24.83 8.17
CA ALA A 312 -8.76 24.13 9.15
C ALA A 312 -8.22 22.73 9.49
N ALA A 313 -7.61 22.02 8.52
CA ALA A 313 -7.00 20.71 8.74
C ALA A 313 -5.76 20.80 9.64
N GLY A 314 -5.02 21.92 9.61
CA GLY A 314 -3.79 22.09 10.40
C GLY A 314 -2.71 21.09 9.98
N ASN A 315 -2.27 20.25 10.91
CA ASN A 315 -1.25 19.22 10.65
C ASN A 315 -1.82 17.89 10.11
N ARG A 316 -3.13 17.82 9.88
CA ARG A 316 -3.76 16.61 9.35
C ARG A 316 -3.55 16.50 7.84
N PRO A 317 -3.27 15.30 7.29
CA PRO A 317 -3.01 15.15 5.86
C PRO A 317 -4.17 15.56 4.96
N VAL A 318 -3.89 16.40 3.98
CA VAL A 318 -4.77 16.78 2.87
C VAL A 318 -4.11 16.30 1.57
N ILE A 319 -4.77 15.35 0.91
CA ILE A 319 -4.24 14.66 -0.27
C ILE A 319 -5.09 15.01 -1.48
N LEU A 320 -4.46 15.60 -2.50
CA LEU A 320 -5.10 15.92 -3.77
C LEU A 320 -4.97 14.74 -4.72
N VAL A 321 -6.09 14.24 -5.25
CA VAL A 321 -6.08 13.16 -6.25
C VAL A 321 -6.43 13.74 -7.62
N ASN A 322 -5.49 13.69 -8.57
CA ASN A 322 -5.65 14.22 -9.93
C ASN A 322 -6.15 15.69 -10.00
N PRO A 323 -5.52 16.64 -9.28
CA PRO A 323 -5.94 18.03 -9.31
C PRO A 323 -5.70 18.69 -10.68
N LYS A 324 -6.62 19.55 -11.12
CA LYS A 324 -6.50 20.38 -12.32
C LYS A 324 -6.59 21.86 -11.98
N LEU A 325 -5.47 22.39 -11.50
CA LEU A 325 -5.39 23.76 -10.95
C LEU A 325 -4.81 24.78 -11.94
N LYS A 326 -4.84 24.50 -13.25
CA LYS A 326 -4.46 25.49 -14.26
C LYS A 326 -5.48 26.64 -14.24
N ASP A 327 -5.01 27.88 -14.40
CA ASP A 327 -5.92 29.02 -14.55
C ASP A 327 -6.74 28.87 -15.84
N LEU A 328 -8.02 29.22 -15.78
CA LEU A 328 -8.90 29.37 -16.93
C LEU A 328 -9.14 30.86 -17.18
N PRO A 329 -9.06 31.36 -18.43
CA PRO A 329 -9.34 32.75 -18.72
C PRO A 329 -10.80 33.08 -18.38
N GLY A 330 -11.03 34.27 -17.81
CA GLY A 330 -12.38 34.80 -17.59
C GLY A 330 -13.11 35.04 -18.91
N SER A 331 -14.44 35.06 -18.88
CA SER A 331 -15.30 35.31 -20.05
C SER A 331 -15.04 36.66 -20.75
N SER A 332 -14.33 37.60 -20.11
CA SER A 332 -13.91 38.89 -20.67
C SER A 332 -12.47 38.90 -21.24
N GLY A 333 -11.74 37.78 -21.22
CA GLY A 333 -10.36 37.70 -21.73
C GLY A 333 -9.29 38.44 -20.91
N LEU A 334 -9.68 39.20 -19.88
CA LEU A 334 -8.75 39.89 -18.99
C LEU A 334 -8.23 38.94 -17.91
N MET A 335 -6.93 38.59 -17.97
CA MET A 335 -6.25 37.87 -16.90
C MET A 335 -6.06 38.81 -15.69
N GLN A 336 -6.66 38.47 -14.54
CA GLN A 336 -6.30 39.13 -13.27
C GLN A 336 -4.93 38.61 -12.80
N THR A 337 -3.88 39.37 -13.06
CA THR A 337 -2.49 39.01 -12.78
C THR A 337 -2.12 39.04 -11.30
N MET A 338 -2.72 39.91 -10.49
CA MET A 338 -2.28 40.14 -9.10
C MET A 338 -2.59 39.01 -8.08
N GLY A 339 -3.43 38.05 -8.42
CA GLY A 339 -3.74 36.88 -7.56
C GLY A 339 -3.17 35.55 -8.07
N ARG A 340 -2.60 35.53 -9.29
CA ARG A 340 -2.20 34.31 -9.99
C ARG A 340 -0.97 33.65 -9.35
N ASP A 341 0.04 34.44 -9.04
CA ASP A 341 1.30 33.93 -8.52
C ASP A 341 1.11 33.25 -7.15
N LYS A 342 0.34 33.88 -6.25
CA LYS A 342 -0.02 33.31 -4.94
C LYS A 342 -0.81 32.00 -5.04
N ARG A 343 -1.63 31.87 -6.08
CA ARG A 343 -2.39 30.63 -6.35
C ARG A 343 -1.50 29.52 -6.86
N LEU A 344 -0.59 29.84 -7.79
CA LEU A 344 0.39 28.89 -8.30
C LEU A 344 1.36 28.42 -7.21
N GLU A 345 1.82 29.35 -6.37
CA GLU A 345 2.66 29.05 -5.21
C GLU A 345 1.95 28.11 -4.22
N TYR A 346 0.68 28.39 -3.90
CA TYR A 346 -0.11 27.51 -3.05
C TYR A 346 -0.29 26.12 -3.66
N ALA A 347 -0.63 26.03 -4.95
CA ALA A 347 -0.75 24.75 -5.65
C ALA A 347 0.58 23.97 -5.69
N ALA A 348 1.72 24.67 -5.74
CA ALA A 348 3.05 24.09 -5.69
C ALA A 348 3.48 23.65 -4.28
N SER A 349 2.79 24.11 -3.22
CA SER A 349 3.07 23.71 -1.83
C SER A 349 2.71 22.25 -1.52
N PHE A 350 1.97 21.58 -2.40
CA PHE A 350 1.65 20.16 -2.28
C PHE A 350 2.77 19.30 -2.86
N GLU A 351 3.35 18.45 -2.02
CA GLU A 351 4.38 17.50 -2.40
C GLU A 351 3.78 16.35 -3.22
N ILE A 352 4.44 15.95 -4.30
CA ILE A 352 4.02 14.80 -5.09
C ILE A 352 4.43 13.54 -4.31
N CYS A 353 3.46 12.75 -3.85
CA CYS A 353 3.74 11.42 -3.30
C CYS A 353 3.67 10.33 -4.37
N TYR A 354 2.89 10.56 -5.43
CA TYR A 354 2.76 9.61 -6.53
C TYR A 354 2.57 10.33 -7.86
N GLN A 355 3.27 9.87 -8.89
CA GLN A 355 3.06 10.32 -10.26
C GLN A 355 3.16 9.16 -11.24
N PHE A 356 2.22 9.08 -12.17
CA PHE A 356 2.27 8.17 -13.31
C PHE A 356 1.72 8.84 -14.57
N ARG A 357 2.44 8.74 -15.68
CA ARG A 357 1.95 9.14 -17.00
C ARG A 357 2.56 8.28 -18.08
N LEU A 358 1.75 7.97 -19.09
CA LEU A 358 2.24 7.43 -20.35
C LEU A 358 2.91 8.53 -21.18
N LEU A 359 3.92 8.14 -21.96
CA LEU A 359 4.65 9.00 -22.88
C LEU A 359 4.34 8.55 -24.31
N TYR A 360 4.12 9.52 -25.19
CA TYR A 360 3.75 9.30 -26.58
C TYR A 360 4.66 10.13 -27.50
N TYR A 361 4.71 9.75 -28.76
CA TYR A 361 5.33 10.57 -29.79
C TYR A 361 4.54 11.86 -30.02
N ALA A 362 5.23 12.93 -30.41
CA ALA A 362 4.59 14.21 -30.68
C ALA A 362 3.47 14.06 -31.72
N GLY A 363 2.28 14.57 -31.40
CA GLY A 363 1.12 14.56 -32.29
C GLY A 363 0.34 13.24 -32.35
N THR A 364 0.74 12.19 -31.62
CA THR A 364 -0.02 10.94 -31.56
C THR A 364 -0.28 10.49 -30.12
N GLN A 365 -1.37 9.74 -29.91
CA GLN A 365 -1.63 9.01 -28.66
C GLN A 365 -1.35 7.50 -28.83
N TYR A 366 -0.73 7.13 -29.95
CA TYR A 366 -0.33 5.77 -30.27
C TYR A 366 0.82 5.78 -31.29
N PRO A 367 1.81 4.89 -31.17
CA PRO A 367 2.02 3.93 -30.06
C PRO A 367 2.50 4.64 -28.78
N ILE A 368 2.34 3.97 -27.63
CA ILE A 368 3.00 4.37 -26.40
C ILE A 368 4.52 4.29 -26.62
N MET A 369 5.25 5.34 -26.26
CA MET A 369 6.72 5.41 -26.32
C MET A 369 7.35 4.89 -25.03
N GLY A 370 6.70 5.13 -23.89
CA GLY A 370 7.24 4.81 -22.58
C GLY A 370 6.32 5.29 -21.46
N ALA A 371 6.86 5.38 -20.27
CA ALA A 371 6.14 5.96 -19.14
C ALA A 371 7.08 6.64 -18.16
N LEU A 372 6.54 7.58 -17.39
CA LEU A 372 7.21 8.20 -16.26
C LEU A 372 6.42 7.83 -15.00
N ARG A 373 7.12 7.28 -14.01
CA ARG A 373 6.56 6.88 -12.71
C ARG A 373 7.38 7.51 -11.58
N MET A 374 6.73 7.88 -10.48
CA MET A 374 7.35 8.23 -9.21
C MET A 374 6.44 7.73 -8.10
N SER A 375 7.02 7.05 -7.12
CA SER A 375 6.31 6.46 -5.99
C SER A 375 7.14 6.74 -4.74
N TYR A 376 6.71 7.67 -3.90
CA TYR A 376 7.46 8.13 -2.73
C TYR A 376 7.88 6.93 -1.84
N PRO A 377 9.13 6.88 -1.31
CA PRO A 377 10.18 7.91 -1.38
C PRO A 377 11.12 7.77 -2.59
N TYR A 378 10.78 6.91 -3.55
CA TYR A 378 11.65 6.58 -4.68
C TYR A 378 11.70 7.73 -5.71
N PRO A 379 12.84 7.90 -6.40
CA PRO A 379 12.99 8.92 -7.42
C PRO A 379 12.06 8.68 -8.61
N TYR A 380 12.00 9.66 -9.51
CA TYR A 380 11.36 9.50 -10.80
C TYR A 380 12.07 8.43 -11.62
N GLU A 381 11.31 7.50 -12.18
CA GLU A 381 11.76 6.42 -13.02
C GLU A 381 11.17 6.61 -14.43
N LEU A 382 12.05 6.72 -15.42
CA LEU A 382 11.69 6.81 -16.82
C LEU A 382 11.82 5.44 -17.45
N TYR A 383 10.77 4.99 -18.14
CA TYR A 383 10.72 3.69 -18.80
C TYR A 383 10.54 3.86 -20.30
N LYS A 384 11.25 3.05 -21.08
CA LYS A 384 11.06 2.89 -22.52
C LYS A 384 10.22 1.65 -22.79
N ARG A 385 9.18 1.79 -23.62
CA ARG A 385 8.42 0.65 -24.12
C ARG A 385 9.25 -0.07 -25.18
N VAL A 386 9.38 -1.38 -25.06
CA VAL A 386 10.06 -2.25 -26.01
C VAL A 386 9.09 -3.33 -26.43
N ASP A 387 8.84 -3.41 -27.74
CA ASP A 387 8.06 -4.50 -28.35
C ASP A 387 8.97 -5.74 -28.52
N GLU A 388 8.53 -6.89 -28.02
CA GLU A 388 9.19 -8.19 -28.17
C GLU A 388 8.54 -9.03 -29.28
N SER A 389 9.23 -10.07 -29.74
CA SER A 389 8.64 -11.08 -30.63
C SER A 389 7.39 -11.68 -29.97
N SER A 390 6.29 -11.79 -30.73
CA SER A 390 4.97 -12.30 -30.30
C SER A 390 3.99 -11.30 -29.64
N ARG A 391 3.98 -10.01 -30.04
CA ARG A 391 3.06 -8.97 -29.52
C ARG A 391 3.14 -8.76 -28.00
N LYS A 392 4.23 -9.19 -27.38
CA LYS A 392 4.52 -8.90 -25.98
C LYS A 392 5.21 -7.55 -25.92
N GLU A 393 4.85 -6.73 -24.94
CA GLU A 393 5.53 -5.47 -24.66
C GLU A 393 6.16 -5.55 -23.28
N LYS A 394 7.26 -4.84 -23.08
CA LYS A 394 7.86 -4.60 -21.76
C LYS A 394 8.24 -3.14 -21.59
N TYR A 395 8.26 -2.69 -20.35
CA TYR A 395 8.78 -1.40 -19.96
C TYR A 395 10.15 -1.59 -19.33
N VAL A 396 11.20 -1.08 -20.00
CA VAL A 396 12.59 -1.17 -19.52
C VAL A 396 12.96 0.15 -18.88
N SER A 397 13.52 0.10 -17.66
CA SER A 397 14.03 1.30 -16.99
C SER A 397 15.15 1.93 -17.83
N LEU A 398 15.01 3.22 -18.10
CA LEU A 398 15.89 4.00 -18.98
C LEU A 398 16.77 4.96 -18.16
N ALA A 399 16.17 5.67 -17.21
CA ALA A 399 16.86 6.64 -16.36
C ALA A 399 16.11 6.86 -15.05
N THR A 400 16.80 7.41 -14.05
CA THR A 400 16.19 7.86 -12.79
C THR A 400 16.54 9.32 -12.52
N PHE A 401 15.61 10.07 -11.92
CA PHE A 401 15.76 11.49 -11.63
C PHE A 401 15.30 11.80 -10.20
N ALA A 402 16.11 12.55 -9.44
CA ALA A 402 15.76 12.94 -8.08
C ALA A 402 14.58 13.94 -8.02
N LYS A 403 14.37 14.70 -9.11
CA LYS A 403 13.25 15.65 -9.28
C LYS A 403 12.53 15.35 -10.58
N ARG A 404 11.34 15.92 -10.76
CA ARG A 404 10.55 15.78 -11.98
C ARG A 404 11.38 16.21 -13.19
N PRO A 405 11.66 15.30 -14.16
CA PRO A 405 12.51 15.64 -15.29
C PRO A 405 11.82 16.60 -16.26
N SER A 406 12.61 17.45 -16.92
CA SER A 406 12.13 18.27 -18.04
C SER A 406 11.87 17.43 -19.29
N ILE A 407 11.20 18.01 -20.29
CA ILE A 407 11.00 17.35 -21.58
C ILE A 407 12.36 17.05 -22.23
N ASP A 408 13.30 17.99 -22.17
CA ASP A 408 14.64 17.83 -22.73
C ASP A 408 15.43 16.71 -22.03
N GLU A 409 15.38 16.65 -20.69
CA GLU A 409 16.04 15.59 -19.92
C GLU A 409 15.47 14.20 -20.24
N MET A 410 14.16 14.09 -20.48
CA MET A 410 13.55 12.85 -20.94
C MET A 410 14.00 12.51 -22.37
N ASN A 411 14.00 13.47 -23.28
CA ASN A 411 14.43 13.26 -24.68
C ASN A 411 15.89 12.80 -24.75
N ASP A 412 16.80 13.46 -24.03
CA ASP A 412 18.21 13.08 -23.95
C ASP A 412 18.40 11.64 -23.46
N ALA A 413 17.59 11.21 -22.49
CA ALA A 413 17.60 9.84 -21.99
C ALA A 413 17.10 8.83 -23.07
N PHE A 414 16.08 9.18 -23.86
CA PHE A 414 15.61 8.34 -24.97
C PHE A 414 16.62 8.22 -26.11
N GLU A 415 17.40 9.27 -26.37
CA GLU A 415 18.45 9.31 -27.39
C GLU A 415 19.77 8.68 -26.93
N GLY A 416 19.92 8.36 -25.64
CA GLY A 416 21.14 7.76 -25.09
C GLY A 416 22.32 8.72 -24.98
N LYS A 417 22.08 10.04 -24.98
CA LYS A 417 23.13 11.06 -24.82
C LYS A 417 23.62 11.05 -23.37
N SER A 418 24.90 10.73 -23.15
CA SER A 418 25.50 10.84 -21.81
C SER A 418 25.59 12.32 -21.43
N ARG A 419 25.25 12.64 -20.17
CA ARG A 419 25.34 13.98 -19.58
C ARG A 419 26.81 14.42 -19.47
N ASN A 420 27.42 14.80 -20.59
CA ASN A 420 28.77 15.34 -20.63
C ASN A 420 28.91 16.34 -21.78
N GLN A 421 28.00 17.31 -21.85
CA GLN A 421 28.31 18.61 -22.42
C GLN A 421 27.68 19.67 -21.52
N GLU A 422 28.54 20.44 -20.87
CA GLU A 422 28.19 21.70 -20.26
C GLU A 422 27.37 22.52 -21.27
N LYS A 423 26.28 23.12 -20.76
CA LYS A 423 25.43 24.06 -21.46
C LYS A 423 26.27 25.03 -22.29
N LYS A 424 26.31 24.86 -23.61
CA LYS A 424 26.43 26.01 -24.51
C LYS A 424 25.07 26.68 -24.51
N ALA A 425 25.00 27.82 -23.83
CA ALA A 425 23.90 28.74 -23.95
C ALA A 425 23.82 29.22 -25.41
N GLU A 426 22.93 28.65 -26.21
CA GLU A 426 22.52 29.25 -27.47
C GLU A 426 21.23 30.02 -27.21
N GLY A 427 21.41 31.25 -26.74
CA GLY A 427 20.36 32.25 -26.70
C GLY A 427 20.02 32.72 -28.11
N PHE A 428 18.73 32.91 -28.37
CA PHE A 428 18.07 33.77 -29.38
C PHE A 428 18.47 33.67 -30.88
N TRP A 429 19.62 33.08 -31.24
CA TRP A 429 20.15 33.03 -32.60
C TRP A 429 19.90 31.71 -33.33
N GLY A 430 19.52 30.63 -32.63
CA GLY A 430 19.17 29.34 -33.25
C GLY A 430 17.87 29.32 -34.06
N PHE A 431 17.08 30.40 -34.02
CA PHE A 431 15.81 30.50 -34.75
C PHE A 431 15.97 30.90 -36.22
N LEU A 432 17.13 31.44 -36.64
CA LEU A 432 17.33 31.99 -38.00
C LEU A 432 18.14 31.11 -38.96
N SER A 433 18.69 29.97 -38.52
CA SER A 433 19.43 29.07 -39.43
C SER A 433 18.54 28.05 -40.17
N GLY A 434 17.21 28.14 -40.02
CA GLY A 434 16.24 27.24 -40.68
C GLY A 434 15.52 27.84 -41.89
N ILE A 435 15.89 29.03 -42.36
CA ILE A 435 15.22 29.73 -43.49
C ILE A 435 16.24 30.24 -44.53
N LEU A 436 17.27 29.47 -44.86
CA LEU A 436 18.12 29.73 -46.03
C LEU A 436 18.45 28.44 -46.77
#